data_AF-A0A538FHR4-F1
#
_entry.id   AF-A0A538FHR4-F1
#
_cell.length_a   1.000
_cell.length_b   1.000
_cell.length_c   1.000
_cell.angle_alpha   90.00
_cell.angle_beta   90.00
_cell.angle_gamma   90.00
#
_symmetry.space_group_name_H-M   'P 1'
#
loop_
_entity.id
_entity.type
_entity.pdbx_description
1 polymer ?
#
loop_
_entity_poly.entity_id
_entity_poly.type
_entity_poly.pdbx_seq_one_letter_code
_entity_poly.pdbx_strand_id
1 'polypeptide(L)'
;MRVEKSVTSITWIPSEAIAGMPKVPFEMGVAHYDGPPPDKLEDLEALRQADAFREANELRAWVEFDDGKPSLYGYSGGAHIGVTRIKLGRRELAFPAVQYPLLQAEPEVGDGWVKFKQSAGGHMGLPAPRRVSGKPFFRIKSASAWTTLALTVKADGTAEHALEGASPFPRHWLYDDAGNLVEKSGTID
;
A
#
# COMPACT_ATOMS: atom_id res chain seq x y z
N MET A 1 -29.09 9.22 5.78
CA MET A 1 -28.16 9.70 4.73
C MET A 1 -26.96 8.78 4.69
N ARG A 2 -26.50 8.33 3.53
CA ARG A 2 -25.29 7.48 3.41
C ARG A 2 -24.09 8.30 2.96
N VAL A 3 -22.98 8.17 3.66
CA VAL A 3 -21.68 8.76 3.31
C VAL A 3 -20.70 7.63 3.09
N GLU A 4 -19.98 7.65 1.97
CA GLU A 4 -18.88 6.73 1.69
C GLU A 4 -17.60 7.53 1.42
N LYS A 5 -16.50 7.07 2.01
CA LYS A 5 -15.20 7.72 1.92
C LYS A 5 -14.10 6.68 1.80
N SER A 6 -12.94 7.11 1.35
CA SER A 6 -11.76 6.26 1.27
C SER A 6 -10.48 7.01 1.57
N VAL A 7 -9.48 6.26 2.02
CA VAL A 7 -8.08 6.65 1.99
C VAL A 7 -7.30 5.47 1.41
N THR A 8 -6.38 5.75 0.50
CA THR A 8 -5.57 4.71 -0.13
C THR A 8 -4.10 4.93 0.15
N SER A 9 -3.39 3.91 0.60
CA SER A 9 -1.93 3.90 0.60
C SER A 9 -1.41 3.16 -0.63
N ILE A 10 -0.41 3.71 -1.29
CA ILE A 10 0.39 3.01 -2.32
C ILE A 10 1.81 2.84 -1.82
N THR A 11 2.24 1.59 -1.80
CA THR A 11 3.57 1.17 -1.41
C THR A 11 4.43 0.87 -2.63
N TRP A 12 5.57 1.54 -2.77
CA TRP A 12 6.43 1.46 -3.95
C TRP A 12 7.92 1.51 -3.59
N ILE A 13 8.79 0.95 -4.42
CA ILE A 13 10.23 0.89 -4.15
C ILE A 13 10.95 1.99 -4.94
N PRO A 14 11.46 3.05 -4.28
CA PRO A 14 12.21 4.08 -4.96
C PRO A 14 13.56 3.54 -5.46
N SER A 15 14.00 4.05 -6.60
CA SER A 15 15.27 3.64 -7.22
C SER A 15 16.48 3.82 -6.29
N GLU A 16 16.43 4.84 -5.42
CA GLU A 16 17.49 5.21 -4.48
C GLU A 16 17.61 4.24 -3.30
N ALA A 17 16.53 3.58 -2.89
CA ALA A 17 16.54 2.65 -1.74
C ALA A 17 17.26 1.32 -2.03
N ILE A 18 17.75 1.14 -3.25
CA ILE A 18 18.52 -0.03 -3.68
C ILE A 18 19.99 0.34 -3.99
N ALA A 19 20.41 1.60 -3.75
CA ALA A 19 21.79 2.04 -3.91
C ALA A 19 22.73 1.29 -2.94
N GLY A 20 23.36 0.22 -3.43
CA GLY A 20 24.26 -0.66 -2.65
C GLY A 20 24.12 -2.15 -2.92
N MET A 21 23.07 -2.60 -3.62
CA MET A 21 23.03 -3.95 -4.18
C MET A 21 24.01 -4.08 -5.35
N PRO A 22 24.59 -5.27 -5.62
CA PRO A 22 25.36 -5.48 -6.85
C PRO A 22 24.47 -5.07 -8.02
N LYS A 23 24.87 -4.06 -8.81
CA LYS A 23 24.08 -3.53 -9.94
C LYS A 23 23.80 -4.57 -11.02
N VAL A 24 24.43 -5.74 -10.94
CA VAL A 24 24.44 -6.80 -11.96
C VAL A 24 23.05 -7.26 -12.41
N PRO A 25 22.01 -7.45 -11.57
CA PRO A 25 20.68 -7.78 -12.07
C PRO A 25 20.01 -6.61 -12.82
N PHE A 26 20.24 -5.37 -12.41
CA PHE A 26 19.60 -4.18 -12.97
C PHE A 26 20.30 -3.68 -14.25
N GLU A 27 21.63 -3.77 -14.32
CA GLU A 27 22.45 -3.45 -15.51
C GLU A 27 22.26 -4.46 -16.65
N MET A 28 21.86 -5.69 -16.34
CA MET A 28 21.54 -6.74 -17.32
C MET A 28 20.08 -6.66 -17.84
N GLY A 29 19.32 -5.63 -17.48
CA GLY A 29 17.93 -5.44 -17.92
C GLY A 29 16.91 -6.36 -17.23
N VAL A 30 17.27 -6.97 -16.10
CA VAL A 30 16.49 -8.01 -15.42
C VAL A 30 15.52 -7.44 -14.38
N ALA A 31 15.64 -6.18 -13.96
CA ALA A 31 14.68 -5.56 -13.05
C ALA A 31 14.48 -4.08 -13.41
N HIS A 32 13.22 -3.64 -13.49
CA HIS A 32 12.85 -2.25 -13.74
C HIS A 32 12.74 -1.48 -12.42
N TYR A 33 13.12 -0.20 -12.44
CA TYR A 33 12.80 0.74 -11.36
C TYR A 33 11.29 1.00 -11.33
N ASP A 34 10.71 1.14 -10.14
CA ASP A 34 9.38 1.75 -10.03
C ASP A 34 9.55 3.25 -10.25
N GLY A 35 8.88 3.82 -11.24
CA GLY A 35 8.64 5.25 -11.24
C GLY A 35 7.83 5.62 -10.00
N PRO A 36 7.94 6.85 -9.47
CA PRO A 36 7.05 7.29 -8.40
C PRO A 36 5.59 7.11 -8.88
N PRO A 37 4.68 6.68 -7.99
CA PRO A 37 3.25 6.70 -8.27
C PRO A 37 2.80 8.10 -8.74
N PRO A 38 1.69 8.20 -9.50
CA PRO A 38 1.19 9.50 -9.93
C PRO A 38 0.74 10.34 -8.72
N ASP A 39 0.87 11.67 -8.78
CA ASP A 39 0.36 12.55 -7.71
C ASP A 39 -1.18 12.53 -7.61
N LYS A 40 -1.87 11.96 -8.60
CA LYS A 40 -3.31 11.72 -8.61
C LYS A 40 -3.61 10.25 -8.91
N LEU A 41 -4.34 9.60 -8.01
CA LEU A 41 -4.79 8.23 -8.13
C LEU A 41 -6.17 8.19 -8.81
N GLU A 42 -6.19 7.78 -10.09
CA GLU A 42 -7.44 7.68 -10.85
C GLU A 42 -7.92 6.23 -11.01
N ASP A 43 -7.00 5.31 -11.31
CA ASP A 43 -7.31 3.90 -11.53
C ASP A 43 -6.26 3.01 -10.85
N LEU A 44 -6.62 2.50 -9.67
CA LEU A 44 -5.77 1.63 -8.88
C LEU A 44 -5.51 0.28 -9.57
N GLU A 45 -6.49 -0.24 -10.32
CA GLU A 45 -6.36 -1.52 -11.01
C GLU A 45 -5.44 -1.39 -12.23
N ALA A 46 -5.53 -0.30 -12.99
CA ALA A 46 -4.59 -0.02 -14.07
C ALA A 46 -3.15 0.07 -13.54
N LEU A 47 -2.93 0.74 -12.41
CA LEU A 47 -1.61 0.78 -11.76
C LEU A 47 -1.15 -0.62 -11.33
N ARG A 48 -2.06 -1.45 -10.82
CA ARG A 48 -1.75 -2.84 -10.43
C ARG A 48 -1.34 -3.68 -11.63
N GLN A 49 -2.05 -3.58 -12.75
CA GLN A 49 -1.76 -4.31 -13.99
C GLN A 49 -0.47 -3.86 -14.66
N ALA A 50 -0.10 -2.59 -14.47
CA ALA A 50 1.17 -2.02 -14.93
C ALA A 50 2.35 -2.34 -13.99
N ASP A 51 2.14 -3.11 -12.92
CA ASP A 51 3.12 -3.40 -11.86
C ASP A 51 3.72 -2.12 -11.24
N ALA A 52 2.95 -1.02 -11.18
CA ALA A 52 3.41 0.31 -10.75
C ALA A 52 3.52 0.48 -9.22
N PHE A 53 3.11 -0.54 -8.47
CA PHE A 53 3.26 -0.59 -7.01
C PHE A 53 3.46 -2.02 -6.51
N ARG A 54 3.87 -2.15 -5.26
CA ARG A 54 4.10 -3.43 -4.59
C ARG A 54 2.93 -3.86 -3.72
N GLU A 55 2.32 -2.90 -3.05
CA GLU A 55 1.11 -3.10 -2.28
C GLU A 55 0.27 -1.82 -2.31
N ALA A 56 -1.05 -1.97 -2.24
CA ALA A 56 -1.95 -0.87 -1.97
C ALA A 56 -3.01 -1.26 -0.93
N ASN A 57 -3.17 -0.39 0.07
CA ASN A 57 -4.17 -0.50 1.12
C ASN A 57 -5.30 0.47 0.80
N GLU A 58 -6.41 -0.03 0.26
CA GLU A 58 -7.59 0.78 -0.04
C GLU A 58 -8.59 0.65 1.12
N LEU A 59 -8.49 1.55 2.10
CA LEU A 59 -9.48 1.65 3.16
C LEU A 59 -10.65 2.48 2.65
N ARG A 60 -11.71 1.79 2.19
CA ARG A 60 -13.00 2.39 1.83
C ARG A 60 -14.06 1.92 2.82
N ALA A 61 -14.88 2.84 3.29
CA ALA A 61 -15.93 2.56 4.25
C ALA A 61 -17.12 3.49 4.08
N TRP A 62 -18.28 3.01 4.51
CA TRP A 62 -19.54 3.75 4.45
C TRP A 62 -20.21 3.80 5.82
N VAL A 63 -21.00 4.85 6.02
CA VAL A 63 -21.83 5.07 7.21
C VAL A 63 -23.18 5.59 6.77
N GLU A 64 -24.24 5.03 7.31
CA GLU A 64 -25.59 5.57 7.26
C GLU A 64 -25.87 6.33 8.55
N PHE A 65 -26.29 7.58 8.40
CA PHE A 65 -26.63 8.48 9.49
C PHE A 65 -28.13 8.78 9.49
N ASP A 66 -28.77 8.63 10.64
CA ASP A 66 -30.14 9.03 10.92
C ASP A 66 -30.13 10.20 11.89
N ASP A 67 -30.58 11.37 11.43
CA ASP A 67 -30.54 12.63 12.20
C ASP A 67 -29.15 12.92 12.79
N GLY A 68 -28.12 12.74 11.97
CA GLY A 68 -26.72 12.94 12.35
C GLY A 68 -26.11 11.81 13.17
N LYS A 69 -26.85 10.77 13.55
CA LYS A 69 -26.33 9.64 14.35
C LYS A 69 -26.03 8.42 13.49
N PRO A 70 -24.87 7.74 13.64
CA PRO A 70 -24.60 6.50 12.92
C PRO A 70 -25.67 5.43 13.22
N SER A 71 -26.26 4.84 12.19
CA SER A 71 -27.24 3.74 12.30
C SER A 71 -26.76 2.44 11.67
N LEU A 72 -26.04 2.51 10.55
CA LEU A 72 -25.33 1.38 9.94
C LEU A 72 -23.96 1.81 9.43
N TYR A 73 -23.02 0.88 9.36
CA TYR A 73 -21.68 1.17 8.85
C TYR A 73 -20.97 -0.11 8.43
N GLY A 74 -19.98 0.02 7.54
CA GLY A 74 -19.19 -1.12 7.11
C GLY A 74 -18.01 -0.74 6.22
N TYR A 75 -17.09 -1.69 6.11
CA TYR A 75 -15.98 -1.64 5.16
C TYR A 75 -16.48 -2.01 3.76
N SER A 76 -15.96 -1.34 2.72
CA SER A 76 -16.20 -1.63 1.31
C SER A 76 -14.92 -1.63 0.46
N GLY A 77 -13.75 -1.46 1.09
CA GLY A 77 -12.43 -1.47 0.43
C GLY A 77 -11.72 -2.82 0.50
N GLY A 78 -10.41 -2.80 0.27
CA GLY A 78 -9.60 -4.01 0.23
C GLY A 78 -8.09 -3.76 0.21
N ALA A 79 -7.36 -4.84 -0.02
CA ALA A 79 -5.91 -4.83 -0.16
C ALA A 79 -5.51 -5.44 -1.50
N HIS A 80 -4.56 -4.78 -2.15
CA HIS A 80 -4.09 -5.13 -3.49
C HIS A 80 -2.60 -5.40 -3.43
N ILE A 81 -2.16 -6.53 -3.96
CA ILE A 81 -0.74 -6.85 -4.06
C ILE A 81 -0.28 -6.94 -5.51
N GLY A 82 0.88 -6.34 -5.80
CA GLY A 82 1.49 -6.40 -7.13
C GLY A 82 2.15 -7.75 -7.41
N VAL A 83 2.35 -8.05 -8.68
CA VAL A 83 3.21 -9.17 -9.11
C VAL A 83 4.55 -8.57 -9.53
N THR A 84 5.68 -9.18 -9.16
CA THR A 84 6.95 -8.69 -9.70
C THR A 84 7.25 -9.40 -11.01
N ARG A 85 7.24 -8.67 -12.12
CA ARG A 85 7.61 -9.19 -13.44
C ARG A 85 9.00 -8.72 -13.85
N ILE A 86 9.75 -9.65 -14.40
CA ILE A 86 11.14 -9.46 -14.82
C ILE A 86 11.28 -9.93 -16.26
N LYS A 87 11.89 -9.10 -17.11
CA LYS A 87 12.27 -9.51 -18.47
C LYS A 87 13.72 -9.99 -18.47
N LEU A 88 13.94 -11.24 -18.86
CA LEU A 88 15.27 -11.82 -19.06
C LEU A 88 15.41 -12.20 -20.53
N GLY A 89 16.02 -11.31 -21.32
CA GLY A 89 16.07 -11.43 -22.77
C GLY A 89 14.67 -11.40 -23.40
N ARG A 90 14.29 -12.47 -24.10
CA ARG A 90 12.93 -12.61 -24.72
C ARG A 90 11.90 -13.26 -23.80
N ARG A 91 12.27 -13.63 -22.57
CA ARG A 91 11.39 -14.33 -21.61
C ARG A 91 10.96 -13.36 -20.51
N GLU A 92 9.71 -13.46 -20.10
CA GLU A 92 9.18 -12.81 -18.91
C GLU A 92 9.03 -13.84 -17.79
N LEU A 93 9.49 -13.50 -16.59
CA LEU A 93 9.33 -14.29 -15.38
C LEU A 93 8.46 -13.51 -14.39
N ALA A 94 7.45 -14.17 -13.83
CA ALA A 94 6.57 -13.59 -12.82
C ALA A 94 6.87 -14.20 -11.44
N PHE A 95 7.09 -13.33 -10.47
CA PHE A 95 7.30 -13.67 -9.07
C PHE A 95 6.09 -13.17 -8.27
N PRO A 96 5.14 -14.06 -7.92
CA PRO A 96 3.95 -13.65 -7.19
C PRO A 96 4.34 -13.23 -5.78
N ALA A 97 3.77 -12.11 -5.35
CA ALA A 97 3.83 -11.71 -3.95
C ALA A 97 2.80 -12.52 -3.14
N VAL A 98 3.05 -12.67 -1.84
CA VAL A 98 2.14 -13.34 -0.91
C VAL A 98 1.41 -12.28 -0.09
N GLN A 99 0.11 -12.12 -0.33
CA GLN A 99 -0.73 -11.20 0.42
C GLN A 99 -0.93 -11.70 1.86
N TYR A 100 -0.77 -10.81 2.82
CA TYR A 100 -1.15 -11.08 4.21
C TYR A 100 -2.66 -10.98 4.38
N PRO A 101 -3.24 -11.61 5.42
CA PRO A 101 -4.64 -11.39 5.76
C PRO A 101 -4.94 -9.90 5.91
N LEU A 102 -6.02 -9.43 5.29
CA LEU A 102 -6.55 -8.10 5.52
C LEU A 102 -7.10 -8.03 6.94
N LEU A 103 -6.60 -7.12 7.75
CA LEU A 103 -7.07 -6.93 9.11
C LEU A 103 -7.94 -5.68 9.16
N GLN A 104 -9.16 -5.81 9.67
CA GLN A 104 -10.09 -4.71 9.91
C GLN A 104 -10.49 -4.76 11.37
N ALA A 105 -10.38 -3.63 12.07
CA ALA A 105 -10.85 -3.53 13.45
C ALA A 105 -12.36 -3.37 13.50
N GLU A 106 -12.98 -3.68 14.64
CA GLU A 106 -14.37 -3.25 14.88
C GLU A 106 -14.43 -1.71 14.80
N PRO A 107 -15.34 -1.12 14.01
CA PRO A 107 -15.42 0.33 13.90
C PRO A 107 -15.73 1.00 15.24
N GLU A 108 -14.99 2.08 15.54
CA GLU A 108 -15.24 2.90 16.72
C GLU A 108 -16.37 3.89 16.38
N VAL A 109 -17.44 3.87 17.18
CA VAL A 109 -18.63 4.72 16.95
C VAL A 109 -18.66 5.85 17.97
N GLY A 110 -18.79 7.08 17.49
CA GLY A 110 -19.01 8.25 18.32
C GLY A 110 -20.24 9.04 17.89
N ASP A 111 -20.44 10.19 18.55
CA ASP A 111 -21.53 11.10 18.22
C ASP A 111 -21.27 11.79 16.89
N GLY A 112 -22.01 11.40 15.85
CA GLY A 112 -21.87 11.95 14.50
C GLY A 112 -20.66 11.49 13.70
N TRP A 113 -19.97 10.42 14.12
CA TRP A 113 -18.84 9.87 13.35
C TRP A 113 -18.62 8.38 13.60
N VAL A 114 -17.96 7.72 12.65
CA VAL A 114 -17.46 6.35 12.78
C VAL A 114 -16.02 6.30 12.29
N LYS A 115 -15.12 5.69 13.06
CA LYS A 115 -13.72 5.49 12.72
C LYS A 115 -13.45 4.03 12.38
N PHE A 116 -12.82 3.83 11.23
CA PHE A 116 -12.43 2.56 10.67
C PHE A 116 -10.91 2.43 10.73
N LYS A 117 -10.42 1.19 10.87
CA LYS A 117 -8.98 0.90 10.87
C LYS A 117 -8.69 -0.37 10.09
N GLN A 118 -7.77 -0.28 9.14
CA GLN A 118 -7.42 -1.39 8.25
C GLN A 118 -5.90 -1.52 8.08
N SER A 119 -5.39 -2.74 8.28
CA SER A 119 -4.01 -3.09 7.97
C SER A 119 -3.96 -4.03 6.77
N ALA A 120 -3.16 -3.65 5.78
CA ALA A 120 -2.90 -4.42 4.59
C ALA A 120 -1.39 -4.56 4.36
N GLY A 121 -0.99 -5.60 3.63
CA GLY A 121 0.41 -5.87 3.41
C GLY A 121 0.66 -7.19 2.71
N GLY A 122 1.94 -7.49 2.51
CA GLY A 122 2.37 -8.78 2.01
C GLY A 122 3.87 -8.93 1.93
N HIS A 123 4.27 -10.11 1.51
CA HIS A 123 5.64 -10.47 1.23
C HIS A 123 5.90 -10.33 -0.28
N MET A 124 6.82 -9.46 -0.67
CA MET A 124 7.07 -9.17 -2.09
C MET A 124 7.66 -10.39 -2.81
N GLY A 125 7.41 -10.50 -4.12
CA GLY A 125 7.79 -11.69 -4.89
C GLY A 125 9.28 -11.79 -5.19
N LEU A 126 10.00 -10.67 -5.32
CA LEU A 126 11.40 -10.70 -5.76
C LEU A 126 12.38 -10.96 -4.60
N PRO A 127 13.08 -12.10 -4.60
CA PRO A 127 14.22 -12.33 -3.73
C PRO A 127 15.37 -11.37 -4.04
N ALA A 128 15.64 -10.40 -3.15
CA ALA A 128 16.83 -9.57 -3.24
C ALA A 128 17.95 -10.15 -2.34
N PRO A 129 19.19 -10.30 -2.84
CA PRO A 129 20.31 -10.70 -2.00
C PRO A 129 20.65 -9.58 -1.02
N ARG A 130 20.43 -9.82 0.28
CA ARG A 130 20.86 -8.93 1.37
C ARG A 130 22.13 -9.45 2.01
N ARG A 131 23.10 -8.57 2.25
CA ARG A 131 24.30 -8.92 3.04
C ARG A 131 23.90 -9.23 4.48
N VAL A 132 24.56 -10.21 5.08
CA VAL A 132 24.40 -10.57 6.50
C VAL A 132 25.77 -10.77 7.15
N SER A 133 25.85 -10.58 8.47
CA SER A 133 27.02 -11.00 9.24
C SER A 133 27.04 -12.53 9.32
N GLY A 134 28.15 -13.14 8.90
CA GLY A 134 28.36 -14.60 8.92
C GLY A 134 28.07 -15.30 7.59
N LYS A 135 28.77 -16.41 7.34
CA LYS A 135 28.67 -17.21 6.10
C LYS A 135 27.20 -17.67 5.85
N PRO A 136 26.67 -17.63 4.62
CA PRO A 136 27.37 -17.33 3.36
C PRO A 136 27.48 -15.83 3.02
N PHE A 137 27.33 -14.93 4.01
CA PHE A 137 27.44 -13.46 3.90
C PHE A 137 26.36 -12.77 3.07
N PHE A 138 25.46 -13.55 2.47
CA PHE A 138 24.22 -13.06 1.86
C PHE A 138 23.05 -13.97 2.24
N ARG A 139 21.86 -13.38 2.37
CA ARG A 139 20.59 -14.10 2.45
C ARG A 139 19.68 -13.62 1.34
N ILE A 140 18.98 -14.58 0.76
CA ILE A 140 17.91 -14.30 -0.17
C ILE A 140 16.62 -14.19 0.66
N LYS A 141 16.12 -12.97 0.84
CA LYS A 141 14.83 -12.70 1.48
C LYS A 141 14.15 -11.58 0.73
N SER A 142 12.89 -11.75 0.36
CA SER A 142 12.11 -10.61 -0.09
C SER A 142 11.70 -9.76 1.12
N ALA A 143 11.40 -8.50 0.87
CA ALA A 143 10.95 -7.60 1.90
C ALA A 143 9.43 -7.73 2.09
N SER A 144 8.98 -7.51 3.33
CA SER A 144 7.57 -7.36 3.65
C SER A 144 7.23 -5.88 3.64
N ALA A 145 6.08 -5.56 3.07
CA ALA A 145 5.54 -4.22 3.00
C ALA A 145 4.15 -4.24 3.64
N TRP A 146 3.85 -3.27 4.49
CA TRP A 146 2.52 -3.16 5.09
C TRP A 146 2.23 -1.73 5.52
N THR A 147 0.94 -1.39 5.58
CA THR A 147 0.44 -0.14 6.15
C THR A 147 -0.79 -0.40 7.01
N THR A 148 -1.02 0.47 7.98
CA THR A 148 -2.21 0.55 8.82
C THR A 148 -2.81 1.93 8.65
N LEU A 149 -4.02 1.98 8.09
CA LEU A 149 -4.76 3.21 7.84
C LEU A 149 -5.89 3.36 8.84
N ALA A 150 -6.19 4.61 9.18
CA ALA A 150 -7.43 5.00 9.83
C ALA A 150 -8.22 5.97 8.97
N LEU A 151 -9.55 5.83 9.00
CA LEU A 151 -10.50 6.69 8.30
C LEU A 151 -11.67 6.99 9.24
N THR A 152 -11.89 8.27 9.54
CA THR A 152 -13.06 8.73 10.31
C THR A 152 -14.04 9.40 9.36
N VAL A 153 -15.25 8.88 9.28
CA VAL A 153 -16.34 9.42 8.46
C VAL A 153 -17.34 10.15 9.34
N LYS A 154 -17.69 11.38 8.99
CA LYS A 154 -18.57 12.25 9.78
C LYS A 154 -19.92 12.48 9.13
N ALA A 155 -20.92 12.78 9.95
CA ALA A 155 -22.30 13.03 9.53
C ALA A 155 -22.47 14.25 8.62
N ASP A 156 -21.52 15.19 8.64
CA ASP A 156 -21.50 16.35 7.73
C ASP A 156 -20.94 16.03 6.33
N GLY A 157 -20.57 14.77 6.09
CA GLY A 157 -20.00 14.31 4.82
C GLY A 157 -18.48 14.48 4.71
N THR A 158 -17.81 15.03 5.74
CA THR A 158 -16.35 15.12 5.79
C THR A 158 -15.71 13.82 6.27
N ALA A 159 -14.40 13.69 6.03
CA ALA A 159 -13.62 12.61 6.60
C ALA A 159 -12.22 13.08 7.01
N GLU A 160 -11.65 12.35 7.96
CA GLU A 160 -10.25 12.47 8.37
C GLU A 160 -9.56 11.13 8.11
N HIS A 161 -8.29 11.17 7.74
CA HIS A 161 -7.50 9.97 7.46
C HIS A 161 -6.11 10.07 8.07
N ALA A 162 -5.52 8.92 8.40
CA ALA A 162 -4.17 8.85 8.94
C ALA A 162 -3.45 7.56 8.54
N LEU A 163 -2.13 7.67 8.32
CA LEU A 163 -1.22 6.52 8.32
C LEU A 163 -0.80 6.23 9.78
N GLU A 164 -1.52 5.34 10.46
CA GLU A 164 -1.25 5.01 11.88
C GLU A 164 -0.04 4.08 12.06
N GLY A 165 0.41 3.43 11.00
CA GLY A 165 1.63 2.63 11.02
C GLY A 165 2.02 2.14 9.63
N ALA A 166 3.31 1.90 9.43
CA ALA A 166 3.83 1.35 8.18
C ALA A 166 5.11 0.56 8.42
N SER A 167 5.42 -0.35 7.49
CA SER A 167 6.75 -0.93 7.41
C SER A 167 7.81 0.16 7.19
N PRO A 168 9.04 0.01 7.73
CA PRO A 168 10.13 0.97 7.50
C PRO A 168 10.72 0.88 6.07
N PHE A 169 10.26 -0.08 5.28
CA PHE A 169 10.63 -0.22 3.88
C PHE A 169 9.51 -1.00 3.17
N PRO A 170 9.10 -0.60 1.96
CA PRO A 170 9.61 0.51 1.15
C PRO A 170 8.84 1.84 1.42
N ARG A 171 8.71 2.76 0.45
CA ARG A 171 8.02 4.05 0.66
C ARG A 171 6.51 3.89 0.56
N HIS A 172 5.75 4.73 1.26
CA HIS A 172 4.29 4.71 1.24
C HIS A 172 3.73 6.12 0.97
N TRP A 173 2.85 6.24 -0.01
CA TRP A 173 2.16 7.48 -0.35
C TRP A 173 0.68 7.34 -0.06
N LEU A 174 0.04 8.39 0.48
CA LEU A 174 -1.35 8.37 0.93
C LEU A 174 -2.22 9.28 0.07
N TYR A 175 -3.39 8.79 -0.34
CA TYR A 175 -4.34 9.49 -1.20
C TYR A 175 -5.70 9.60 -0.53
N ASP A 176 -6.36 10.75 -0.68
CA ASP A 176 -7.72 11.00 -0.19
C ASP A 176 -8.81 10.32 -1.05
N ASP A 177 -10.08 10.57 -0.73
CA ASP A 177 -11.23 9.99 -1.44
C ASP A 177 -11.41 10.52 -2.87
N ALA A 178 -10.80 11.65 -3.20
CA ALA A 178 -10.74 12.21 -4.55
C ALA A 178 -9.50 11.74 -5.32
N GLY A 179 -8.65 10.92 -4.70
CA GLY A 179 -7.41 10.42 -5.27
C GLY A 179 -6.27 11.44 -5.26
N ASN A 180 -6.36 12.54 -4.52
CA ASN A 180 -5.25 13.49 -4.41
C ASN A 180 -4.22 12.97 -3.43
N LEU A 181 -2.94 13.12 -3.76
CA LEU A 181 -1.84 12.81 -2.86
C LEU A 181 -1.81 13.79 -1.67
N VAL A 182 -2.01 13.27 -0.47
CA VAL A 182 -2.11 14.04 0.78
C VAL A 182 -0.93 13.82 1.73
N GLU A 183 -0.22 12.69 1.62
CA GLU A 183 0.96 12.41 2.43
C GLU A 183 2.01 11.60 1.67
N LYS A 184 3.28 11.92 1.86
CA LYS A 184 4.43 11.13 1.39
C LYS A 184 5.18 10.63 2.62
N SER A 185 4.96 9.37 3.04
CA SER A 185 5.71 8.79 4.14
C SER A 185 7.09 8.33 3.64
N GLY A 186 8.11 8.86 4.31
CA GLY A 186 9.48 8.88 3.81
C GLY A 186 10.51 8.22 4.70
N THR A 187 10.11 7.39 5.67
CA THR A 187 11.08 6.71 6.53
C THR A 187 11.82 5.64 5.73
N ILE A 188 12.96 6.05 5.18
CA ILE A 188 14.09 5.19 4.91
C ILE A 188 15.16 5.67 5.89
N ASP A 189 15.26 4.99 7.03
CA ASP A 189 16.42 5.14 7.92
C ASP A 189 17.62 4.37 7.33
#